data_AF-A0A525WMY1-F1
#
_entry.id   AF-A0A525WMY1-F1
#
_cell.length_a   1.000
_cell.length_b   1.000
_cell.length_c   1.000
_cell.angle_alpha   90.00
_cell.angle_beta   90.00
_cell.angle_gamma   90.00
#
_symmetry.space_group_name_H-M   'P 1'
#
loop_
_entity.id
_entity.type
_entity.pdbx_description
1 polymer ?
#
loop_
_entity_poly.entity_id
_entity_poly.type
_entity_poly.pdbx_seq_one_letter_code
_entity_poly.pdbx_strand_id
1 'polypeptide(L)'
;MSTSWDYWAIRLLPFLFPVAVTLAVVFYNKAKPEHALWLGYTAFLILGLFTVALIHDRMYAETETSGLLRPASEPTPPHPVCGTVPEGAVALLYGDSVSYVTRFPHTVLRVVGEDLLSVNLKDGGIAVSAKIYSGDRKLVAEIIDNEFHINPTNYFRRERPDLHTLTVYDQQGQRALYVRYLNSTAITVLGAFHTARGLIRIEEKGVHVQGNVFSGACNINVTIAININ
;
A
#
# COMPACT_ATOMS: atom_id res chain seq x y z
N MET A 1 -13.97 11.89 4.90
CA MET A 1 -14.95 12.98 4.86
C MET A 1 -14.57 13.92 3.72
N SER A 2 -15.15 13.75 2.53
CA SER A 2 -15.00 14.72 1.44
C SER A 2 -15.88 15.93 1.75
N THR A 3 -15.27 17.12 1.78
CA THR A 3 -15.97 18.38 2.06
C THR A 3 -17.00 18.67 0.95
N SER A 4 -18.22 19.05 1.33
CA SER A 4 -19.34 19.34 0.43
C SER A 4 -19.10 20.50 -0.56
N TRP A 5 -17.97 21.20 -0.44
CA TRP A 5 -17.55 22.30 -1.31
C TRP A 5 -17.12 21.83 -2.71
N ASP A 6 -16.62 20.59 -2.86
CA ASP A 6 -16.11 20.07 -4.15
C ASP A 6 -17.23 19.83 -5.18
N TYR A 7 -18.46 19.62 -4.72
CA TYR A 7 -19.60 19.35 -5.60
C TYR A 7 -20.08 20.59 -6.37
N TRP A 8 -19.90 21.80 -5.83
CA TRP A 8 -20.37 23.02 -6.49
C TRP A 8 -19.42 23.50 -7.59
N ALA A 9 -18.11 23.37 -7.39
CA ALA A 9 -17.10 23.74 -8.37
C ALA A 9 -17.22 22.92 -9.67
N ILE A 10 -17.47 21.60 -9.55
CA ILE A 10 -17.63 20.69 -10.70
C ILE A 10 -18.91 21.03 -11.50
N ARG A 11 -19.98 21.47 -10.82
CA ARG A 11 -21.23 21.86 -11.50
C ARG A 11 -21.12 23.21 -12.21
N LEU A 12 -20.25 24.12 -11.76
CA LEU A 12 -20.07 25.43 -12.38
C LEU A 12 -19.20 25.41 -13.64
N LEU A 13 -18.27 24.44 -13.76
CA LEU A 13 -17.37 24.33 -14.91
C LEU A 13 -18.04 24.29 -16.30
N PRO A 14 -19.10 23.48 -16.53
CA PRO A 14 -19.79 23.46 -17.82
C PRO A 14 -20.51 24.78 -18.14
N PHE A 15 -20.71 25.66 -17.15
CA PHE A 15 -21.26 27.00 -17.38
C PHE A 15 -20.16 28.04 -17.65
N LEU A 16 -18.96 27.89 -17.08
CA LEU A 16 -17.84 28.82 -17.30
C LEU A 16 -17.20 28.67 -18.68
N PHE A 17 -17.12 27.44 -19.21
CA PHE A 17 -16.58 27.18 -20.55
C PHE A 17 -17.32 27.93 -21.68
N PRO A 18 -18.66 27.84 -21.82
CA PRO A 18 -19.38 28.58 -22.85
C PRO A 18 -19.25 30.09 -22.63
N VAL A 19 -19.21 30.60 -21.39
CA VAL A 19 -18.97 32.04 -21.13
C VAL A 19 -17.60 32.48 -21.66
N ALA A 20 -16.54 31.71 -21.40
CA ALA A 20 -15.20 31.99 -21.91
C ALA A 20 -15.14 31.95 -23.45
N VAL A 21 -15.79 30.95 -24.07
CA VAL A 21 -15.90 30.84 -25.54
C VAL A 21 -16.66 32.04 -26.11
N THR A 22 -17.77 32.43 -25.48
CA THR A 22 -18.60 33.56 -25.95
C THR A 22 -17.82 34.88 -25.85
N LEU A 23 -17.09 35.09 -24.74
CA LEU A 23 -16.21 36.25 -24.61
C LEU A 23 -15.10 36.24 -25.67
N ALA A 24 -14.45 35.11 -25.93
CA ALA A 24 -13.44 34.98 -26.97
C ALA A 24 -13.99 35.33 -28.36
N VAL A 25 -15.20 34.88 -28.70
CA VAL A 25 -15.88 35.22 -29.97
C VAL A 25 -16.23 36.71 -30.04
N VAL A 26 -16.73 37.31 -28.95
CA VAL A 26 -17.05 38.74 -28.89
C VAL A 26 -15.79 39.60 -29.05
N PHE A 27 -14.67 39.21 -28.43
CA PHE A 27 -13.39 39.87 -28.59
C PHE A 27 -12.78 39.64 -29.97
N TYR A 28 -12.91 38.46 -30.58
CA TYR A 28 -12.46 38.20 -31.95
C TYR A 28 -13.14 39.13 -32.97
N ASN A 29 -14.42 39.43 -32.76
CA ASN A 29 -15.18 40.32 -33.64
C ASN A 29 -14.89 41.82 -33.42
N LYS A 30 -14.31 42.23 -32.28
CA LYS A 30 -14.10 43.65 -31.94
C LYS A 30 -12.65 44.06 -31.70
N ALA A 31 -11.75 43.13 -31.39
CA ALA A 31 -10.34 43.36 -31.10
C ALA A 31 -9.46 42.80 -32.23
N LYS A 32 -8.18 43.19 -32.26
CA LYS A 32 -7.22 42.64 -33.21
C LYS A 32 -7.15 41.12 -33.05
N PRO A 33 -7.26 40.33 -34.14
CA PRO A 33 -7.42 38.88 -34.10
C PRO A 33 -6.26 38.16 -33.39
N GLU A 34 -5.07 38.79 -33.34
CA GLU A 34 -3.89 38.30 -32.64
C GLU A 34 -4.12 38.08 -31.12
N HIS A 35 -4.80 39.00 -30.44
CA HIS A 35 -5.01 38.88 -28.98
C HIS A 35 -6.10 37.86 -28.63
N ALA A 36 -7.09 37.67 -29.50
CA ALA A 36 -8.16 36.71 -29.29
C ALA A 36 -7.65 35.25 -29.31
N LEU A 37 -6.70 34.95 -30.20
CA LEU A 37 -6.07 33.62 -30.26
C LEU A 37 -5.27 33.31 -28.99
N TRP A 38 -4.49 34.27 -28.49
CA TRP A 38 -3.73 34.10 -27.23
C TRP A 38 -4.64 33.91 -26.01
N LEU A 39 -5.76 34.63 -25.93
CA LEU A 39 -6.73 34.45 -24.85
C LEU A 39 -7.43 33.08 -24.90
N GLY A 40 -7.83 32.63 -26.10
CA GLY A 40 -8.42 31.30 -26.28
C GLY A 40 -7.44 30.18 -25.89
N TYR A 41 -6.18 30.31 -26.31
CA TYR A 41 -5.13 29.35 -25.99
C TYR A 41 -4.84 29.28 -24.48
N THR A 42 -4.70 30.43 -23.80
CA THR A 42 -4.46 30.47 -22.35
C THR A 42 -5.64 29.89 -21.55
N ALA A 43 -6.88 30.21 -21.94
CA ALA A 43 -8.07 29.63 -21.33
C ALA A 43 -8.11 28.10 -21.48
N PHE A 44 -7.75 27.59 -22.67
CA PHE A 44 -7.68 26.15 -22.92
C PHE A 44 -6.61 25.46 -22.05
N LEU A 45 -5.42 26.06 -21.92
CA LEU A 45 -4.35 25.52 -21.08
C LEU A 45 -4.73 25.50 -19.59
N ILE A 46 -5.37 26.57 -19.09
CA ILE A 46 -5.82 26.64 -17.69
C ILE A 46 -6.88 25.58 -17.43
N LEU A 47 -7.84 25.42 -18.34
CA LEU A 47 -8.86 24.38 -18.23
C LEU A 47 -8.23 22.98 -18.26
N GLY A 48 -7.27 22.75 -19.16
CA GLY A 48 -6.53 21.49 -19.26
C GLY A 48 -5.82 21.14 -17.95
N LEU A 49 -4.99 22.05 -17.43
CA LEU A 49 -4.29 21.87 -16.16
C LEU A 49 -5.25 21.62 -14.99
N PHE A 50 -6.36 22.36 -14.93
CA PHE A 50 -7.37 22.17 -13.88
C PHE A 50 -8.05 20.81 -13.97
N THR A 51 -8.43 20.36 -15.17
CA THR A 51 -9.00 19.01 -15.37
C THR A 51 -8.01 17.91 -15.00
N VAL A 52 -6.73 18.07 -15.36
CA VAL A 52 -5.66 17.13 -14.97
C VAL A 52 -5.51 17.09 -13.45
N ALA A 53 -5.50 18.24 -12.77
CA ALA A 53 -5.44 18.29 -11.31
C ALA A 53 -6.63 17.57 -10.65
N LEU A 54 -7.86 17.80 -11.15
CA LEU A 54 -9.05 17.12 -10.63
C LEU A 54 -9.05 15.61 -10.89
N ILE A 55 -8.57 15.19 -12.06
CA ILE A 55 -8.46 13.76 -12.40
C ILE A 55 -7.35 13.11 -11.58
N HIS A 56 -6.24 13.81 -11.35
CA HIS A 56 -5.14 13.36 -10.50
C HIS A 56 -5.66 13.01 -9.10
N ASP A 57 -6.36 13.94 -8.44
CA ASP A 57 -6.88 13.71 -7.08
C ASP A 57 -7.87 12.54 -7.00
N ARG A 58 -8.70 12.33 -8.04
CA ARG A 58 -9.65 11.21 -8.06
C ARG A 58 -9.02 9.87 -8.41
N MET A 59 -8.01 9.83 -9.25
CA MET A 59 -7.33 8.59 -9.65
C MET A 59 -6.53 7.95 -8.51
N TYR A 60 -6.16 8.72 -7.48
CA TYR A 60 -5.46 8.23 -6.30
C TYR A 60 -6.34 8.10 -5.06
N ALA A 61 -7.67 8.21 -5.20
CA ALA A 61 -8.58 8.00 -4.08
C ALA A 61 -8.62 6.50 -3.73
N GLU A 62 -7.78 6.11 -2.77
CA GLU A 62 -7.79 4.78 -2.19
C GLU A 62 -9.18 4.46 -1.62
N THR A 63 -9.63 3.22 -1.79
CA THR A 63 -10.90 2.80 -1.22
C THR A 63 -10.72 2.37 0.24
N GLU A 64 -11.81 2.11 0.94
CA GLU A 64 -11.72 1.58 2.30
C GLU A 64 -11.08 0.17 2.32
N THR A 65 -11.29 -0.61 1.27
CA THR A 65 -10.87 -2.01 1.20
C THR A 65 -9.69 -2.25 0.27
N SER A 66 -9.25 -1.26 -0.50
CA SER A 66 -8.11 -1.39 -1.40
C SER A 66 -7.27 -0.14 -1.53
N GLY A 67 -5.98 -0.34 -1.81
CA GLY A 67 -5.02 0.74 -2.02
C GLY A 67 -3.60 0.22 -2.13
N LEU A 68 -2.66 1.13 -2.36
CA LEU A 68 -1.25 0.79 -2.58
C LEU A 68 -0.40 1.17 -1.38
N LEU A 69 0.37 0.24 -0.84
CA LEU A 69 1.41 0.54 0.14
C LEU A 69 2.61 1.17 -0.55
N ARG A 70 3.06 2.32 -0.04
CA ARG A 70 4.23 3.05 -0.57
C ARG A 70 5.37 2.99 0.43
N PRO A 71 6.64 3.01 -0.01
CA PRO A 71 7.77 3.13 0.90
C PRO A 71 7.77 4.50 1.58
N ALA A 72 8.08 4.53 2.88
CA ALA A 72 8.42 5.76 3.60
C ALA A 72 9.90 6.13 3.37
N SER A 73 10.43 7.04 4.19
CA SER A 73 11.84 7.46 4.16
C SER A 73 12.53 7.18 5.50
N GLU A 74 12.09 6.16 6.22
CA GLU A 74 12.65 5.79 7.53
C GLU A 74 13.94 4.98 7.37
N PRO A 75 14.91 5.12 8.28
CA PRO A 75 16.09 4.26 8.27
C PRO A 75 15.70 2.81 8.58
N THR A 76 16.32 1.84 7.91
CA THR A 76 16.19 0.43 8.27
C THR A 76 16.81 0.22 9.65
N PRO A 77 16.07 -0.28 10.65
CA PRO A 77 16.62 -0.44 12.00
C PRO A 77 17.72 -1.51 11.99
N PRO A 78 18.83 -1.29 12.71
CA PRO A 78 19.89 -2.28 12.81
C PRO A 78 19.40 -3.48 13.63
N HIS A 79 19.75 -4.68 13.19
CA HIS A 79 19.46 -5.91 13.93
C HIS A 79 20.73 -6.41 14.63
N PRO A 80 20.74 -6.60 15.96
CA PRO A 80 21.96 -6.81 16.74
C PRO A 80 22.69 -8.12 16.41
N VAL A 81 21.95 -9.14 15.96
CA VAL A 81 22.51 -10.45 15.60
C VAL A 81 23.05 -10.47 14.17
N CYS A 82 22.57 -9.57 13.31
CA CYS A 82 22.97 -9.56 11.92
C CYS A 82 24.30 -8.81 11.78
N GLY A 83 25.29 -9.47 11.16
CA GLY A 83 26.55 -8.85 10.79
C GLY A 83 26.40 -7.95 9.56
N THR A 84 27.34 -8.05 8.64
CA THR A 84 27.31 -7.27 7.39
C THR A 84 26.12 -7.67 6.51
N VAL A 85 25.20 -6.74 6.30
CA VAL A 85 24.07 -6.91 5.38
C VAL A 85 24.60 -6.90 3.94
N PRO A 86 24.24 -7.88 3.10
CA PRO A 86 24.64 -7.88 1.70
C PRO A 86 24.14 -6.64 0.96
N GLU A 87 24.95 -6.12 0.04
CA GLU A 87 24.54 -5.00 -0.81
C GLU A 87 23.32 -5.39 -1.67
N GLY A 88 22.36 -4.47 -1.80
CA GLY A 88 21.11 -4.72 -2.52
C GLY A 88 20.13 -5.67 -1.81
N ALA A 89 20.40 -6.06 -0.57
CA ALA A 89 19.46 -6.87 0.20
C ALA A 89 18.21 -6.08 0.62
N VAL A 90 17.06 -6.74 0.53
CA VAL A 90 15.79 -6.28 1.09
C VAL A 90 15.61 -6.88 2.48
N ALA A 91 15.29 -6.04 3.46
CA ALA A 91 14.97 -6.45 4.81
C ALA A 91 13.46 -6.65 4.99
N LEU A 92 13.06 -7.86 5.35
CA LEU A 92 11.73 -8.13 5.88
C LEU A 92 11.84 -8.35 7.39
N LEU A 93 11.25 -7.45 8.16
CA LEU A 93 11.20 -7.51 9.61
C LEU A 93 9.90 -8.16 10.07
N TYR A 94 9.99 -9.16 10.94
CA TYR A 94 8.84 -9.88 11.49
C TYR A 94 9.10 -10.19 12.96
N GLY A 95 8.40 -9.45 13.83
CA GLY A 95 8.69 -9.41 15.25
C GLY A 95 10.10 -8.92 15.53
N ASP A 96 10.80 -9.60 16.43
CA ASP A 96 12.22 -9.34 16.74
C ASP A 96 13.15 -10.19 15.85
N SER A 97 12.82 -10.32 14.57
CA SER A 97 13.58 -11.13 13.62
C SER A 97 13.58 -10.48 12.26
N VAL A 98 14.60 -10.76 11.46
CA VAL A 98 14.79 -10.18 10.15
C VAL A 98 15.18 -11.24 9.13
N SER A 99 14.68 -11.09 7.91
CA SER A 99 15.10 -11.86 6.75
C SER A 99 15.61 -10.92 5.69
N TYR A 100 16.90 -11.03 5.37
CA TYR A 100 17.53 -10.36 4.25
C TYR A 100 17.40 -11.21 2.99
N VAL A 101 16.90 -10.62 1.92
CA VAL A 101 16.65 -11.29 0.64
C VAL A 101 17.41 -10.57 -0.45
N THR A 102 18.20 -11.30 -1.23
CA THR A 102 18.93 -10.77 -2.40
C THR A 102 18.51 -11.43 -3.71
N ARG A 103 17.73 -12.52 -3.65
CA ARG A 103 17.22 -13.24 -4.82
C ARG A 103 15.71 -13.08 -4.86
N PHE A 104 15.15 -12.76 -6.02
CA PHE A 104 13.72 -12.49 -6.19
C PHE A 104 13.15 -13.26 -7.39
N PRO A 105 11.88 -13.70 -7.34
CA PRO A 105 10.98 -13.65 -6.18
C PRO A 105 11.41 -14.64 -5.07
N HIS A 106 11.10 -14.33 -3.81
CA HIS A 106 11.46 -15.17 -2.65
C HIS A 106 10.31 -15.30 -1.66
N THR A 107 9.99 -16.53 -1.30
CA THR A 107 9.01 -16.84 -0.26
C THR A 107 9.70 -16.81 1.10
N VAL A 108 9.25 -15.95 2.00
CA VAL A 108 9.82 -15.85 3.35
C VAL A 108 9.10 -16.77 4.31
N LEU A 109 7.77 -16.82 4.27
CA LEU A 109 6.98 -17.69 5.14
C LEU A 109 6.13 -18.65 4.31
N ARG A 110 6.42 -19.94 4.46
CA ARG A 110 5.63 -21.04 3.89
C ARG A 110 5.08 -21.90 5.01
N VAL A 111 3.77 -22.18 4.98
CA VAL A 111 3.11 -22.98 6.01
C VAL A 111 2.27 -24.05 5.34
N VAL A 112 2.55 -25.32 5.65
CA VAL A 112 1.80 -26.47 5.08
C VAL A 112 1.77 -26.43 3.53
N GLY A 113 2.85 -25.96 2.91
CA GLY A 113 2.98 -25.87 1.46
C GLY A 113 2.34 -24.62 0.82
N GLU A 114 1.72 -23.75 1.61
CA GLU A 114 1.16 -22.47 1.15
C GLU A 114 2.11 -21.31 1.44
N ASP A 115 2.32 -20.45 0.44
CA ASP A 115 3.14 -19.25 0.53
C ASP A 115 2.32 -18.12 1.14
N LEU A 116 2.55 -17.85 2.43
CA LEU A 116 1.79 -16.84 3.17
C LEU A 116 2.40 -15.44 3.10
N LEU A 117 3.72 -15.38 2.92
CA LEU A 117 4.46 -14.12 2.80
C LEU A 117 5.60 -14.30 1.81
N SER A 118 5.58 -13.48 0.77
CA SER A 118 6.60 -13.47 -0.28
C SER A 118 7.00 -12.04 -0.60
N VAL A 119 8.24 -11.91 -1.07
CA VAL A 119 8.86 -10.64 -1.41
C VAL A 119 9.42 -10.74 -2.82
N ASN A 120 9.22 -9.70 -3.60
CA ASN A 120 9.69 -9.55 -4.97
C ASN A 120 10.28 -8.14 -5.18
N LEU A 121 10.93 -7.91 -6.31
CA LEU A 121 11.31 -6.58 -6.77
C LEU A 121 10.48 -6.21 -8.00
N LYS A 122 9.82 -5.05 -7.95
CA LYS A 122 9.00 -4.53 -9.04
C LYS A 122 9.22 -3.03 -9.16
N ASP A 123 9.44 -2.55 -10.38
CA ASP A 123 9.67 -1.13 -10.69
C ASP A 123 10.77 -0.46 -9.84
N GLY A 124 11.79 -1.23 -9.44
CA GLY A 124 12.91 -0.76 -8.61
C GLY A 124 12.59 -0.63 -7.11
N GLY A 125 11.42 -1.07 -6.66
CA GLY A 125 11.04 -1.14 -5.25
C GLY A 125 10.69 -2.55 -4.80
N ILE A 126 10.52 -2.74 -3.49
CA ILE A 126 10.02 -3.99 -2.92
C ILE A 126 8.54 -4.15 -3.26
N ALA A 127 8.16 -5.33 -3.70
CA ALA A 127 6.78 -5.79 -3.82
C ALA A 127 6.55 -6.90 -2.79
N VAL A 128 5.63 -6.70 -1.85
CA VAL A 128 5.24 -7.73 -0.87
C VAL A 128 3.90 -8.31 -1.24
N SER A 129 3.80 -9.62 -1.15
CA SER A 129 2.53 -10.34 -1.27
C SER A 129 2.30 -11.22 -0.05
N ALA A 130 1.09 -11.14 0.51
CA ALA A 130 0.72 -11.85 1.73
C ALA A 130 -0.75 -12.26 1.75
N LYS A 131 -1.06 -13.40 2.36
CA LYS A 131 -2.44 -13.88 2.56
C LYS A 131 -2.75 -14.07 4.03
N ILE A 132 -3.86 -13.47 4.48
CA ILE A 132 -4.25 -13.45 5.89
C ILE A 132 -5.66 -14.02 6.01
N TYR A 133 -5.76 -15.10 6.79
CA TYR A 133 -7.01 -15.79 7.08
C TYR A 133 -7.40 -15.59 8.55
N SER A 134 -8.71 -15.56 8.83
CA SER A 134 -9.25 -15.60 10.18
C SER A 134 -9.18 -17.01 10.78
N GLY A 135 -9.49 -17.14 12.08
CA GLY A 135 -9.62 -18.44 12.76
C GLY A 135 -10.60 -19.41 12.07
N ASP A 136 -11.63 -18.88 11.41
CA ASP A 136 -12.61 -19.67 10.66
C ASP A 136 -12.16 -20.00 9.23
N ARG A 137 -10.89 -19.75 8.90
CA ARG A 137 -10.27 -19.95 7.57
C ARG A 137 -10.91 -19.11 6.46
N LYS A 138 -11.47 -17.95 6.80
CA LYS A 138 -11.98 -17.00 5.81
C LYS A 138 -10.90 -15.96 5.52
N LEU A 139 -10.74 -15.59 4.24
CA LEU A 139 -9.80 -14.54 3.85
C LEU A 139 -10.24 -13.20 4.48
N VAL A 140 -9.34 -12.58 5.24
CA VAL A 140 -9.54 -11.27 5.89
C VAL A 140 -8.91 -10.18 5.03
N ALA A 141 -7.66 -10.38 4.63
CA ALA A 141 -6.93 -9.47 3.76
C ALA A 141 -5.91 -10.23 2.91
N GLU A 142 -5.63 -9.67 1.75
CA GLU A 142 -4.59 -10.10 0.84
C GLU A 142 -3.77 -8.89 0.41
N ILE A 143 -2.47 -9.05 0.26
CA ILE A 143 -1.60 -8.08 -0.39
C ILE A 143 -1.02 -8.77 -1.62
N ILE A 144 -1.08 -8.12 -2.77
CA ILE A 144 -0.51 -8.56 -4.03
C ILE A 144 0.36 -7.43 -4.56
N ASP A 145 1.67 -7.62 -4.60
CA ASP A 145 2.64 -6.61 -5.06
C ASP A 145 2.40 -5.20 -4.44
N ASN A 146 2.25 -5.14 -3.11
CA ASN A 146 1.92 -3.94 -2.32
C ASN A 146 0.49 -3.39 -2.45
N GLU A 147 -0.33 -3.92 -3.36
CA GLU A 147 -1.74 -3.58 -3.40
C GLU A 147 -2.47 -4.45 -2.37
N PHE A 148 -3.11 -3.82 -1.37
CA PHE A 148 -3.92 -4.57 -0.43
C PHE A 148 -5.37 -4.65 -0.90
N HIS A 149 -6.00 -5.78 -0.58
CA HIS A 149 -7.41 -6.05 -0.75
C HIS A 149 -7.94 -6.63 0.56
N ILE A 150 -8.88 -5.93 1.20
CA ILE A 150 -9.52 -6.34 2.44
C ILE A 150 -10.89 -6.89 2.09
N ASN A 151 -11.21 -8.05 2.66
CA ASN A 151 -12.51 -8.65 2.48
C ASN A 151 -13.56 -7.89 3.31
N PRO A 152 -14.53 -7.20 2.68
CA PRO A 152 -15.47 -6.34 3.39
C PRO A 152 -16.37 -7.10 4.38
N THR A 153 -16.50 -8.42 4.22
CA THR A 153 -17.36 -9.26 5.06
C THR A 153 -16.62 -9.84 6.27
N ASN A 154 -15.29 -9.88 6.28
CA ASN A 154 -14.50 -10.65 7.26
C ASN A 154 -13.52 -9.81 8.10
N TYR A 155 -13.52 -8.48 7.96
CA TYR A 155 -12.74 -7.57 8.81
C TYR A 155 -13.66 -6.82 9.79
N PHE A 156 -13.11 -6.39 10.92
CA PHE A 156 -13.82 -5.53 11.88
C PHE A 156 -13.48 -4.06 11.68
N ARG A 157 -12.18 -3.77 11.56
CA ARG A 157 -11.67 -2.41 11.46
C ARG A 157 -10.38 -2.40 10.65
N ARG A 158 -10.21 -1.32 9.89
CA ARG A 158 -8.96 -0.96 9.23
C ARG A 158 -8.43 0.33 9.85
N GLU A 159 -7.14 0.38 10.09
CA GLU A 159 -6.43 1.61 10.43
C GLU A 159 -5.34 1.88 9.41
N ARG A 160 -5.31 3.12 8.92
CA ARG A 160 -4.34 3.59 7.95
C ARG A 160 -3.91 5.01 8.33
N PRO A 161 -2.94 5.16 9.25
CA PRO A 161 -2.48 6.47 9.69
C PRO A 161 -1.71 7.24 8.61
N ASP A 162 -1.08 6.52 7.68
CA ASP A 162 -0.30 7.07 6.57
C ASP A 162 -0.34 6.12 5.35
N LEU A 163 0.28 6.51 4.22
CA LEU A 163 0.31 5.70 2.99
C LEU A 163 1.20 4.45 3.10
N HIS A 164 2.01 4.37 4.14
CA HIS A 164 3.07 3.38 4.34
C HIS A 164 2.67 2.29 5.33
N THR A 165 1.55 2.47 6.03
CA THR A 165 1.11 1.62 7.13
C THR A 165 -0.30 1.12 6.90
N LEU A 166 -0.51 -0.17 7.09
CA LEU A 166 -1.83 -0.79 7.08
C LEU A 166 -1.97 -1.71 8.29
N THR A 167 -2.98 -1.46 9.10
CA THR A 167 -3.40 -2.38 10.16
C THR A 167 -4.81 -2.87 9.87
N VAL A 168 -5.02 -4.19 9.91
CA VAL A 168 -6.32 -4.82 9.73
C VAL A 168 -6.63 -5.67 10.96
N TYR A 169 -7.82 -5.47 11.51
CA TYR A 169 -8.36 -6.25 12.62
C TYR A 169 -9.44 -7.21 12.10
N ASP A 170 -9.40 -8.46 12.56
CA ASP A 170 -10.43 -9.46 12.25
C ASP A 170 -11.72 -9.21 13.04
N GLN A 171 -12.77 -10.00 12.77
CA GLN A 171 -14.08 -9.91 13.44
C GLN A 171 -14.02 -10.12 14.96
N GLN A 172 -12.95 -10.72 15.48
CA GLN A 172 -12.71 -10.91 16.90
C GLN A 172 -11.95 -9.74 17.54
N GLY A 173 -11.67 -8.68 16.77
CA GLY A 173 -10.93 -7.50 17.21
C GLY A 173 -9.44 -7.77 17.38
N GLN A 174 -8.92 -8.90 16.90
CA GLN A 174 -7.50 -9.22 16.95
C GLN A 174 -6.79 -8.64 15.73
N ARG A 175 -5.51 -8.26 15.89
CA ARG A 175 -4.69 -7.75 14.80
C ARG A 175 -4.35 -8.89 13.84
N ALA A 176 -5.08 -8.95 12.73
CA ALA A 176 -4.88 -9.94 11.69
C ALA A 176 -3.63 -9.62 10.87
N LEU A 177 -3.43 -8.33 10.55
CA LEU A 177 -2.32 -7.84 9.74
C LEU A 177 -1.84 -6.48 10.25
N TYR A 178 -0.54 -6.31 10.31
CA TYR A 178 0.12 -5.01 10.37
C TYR A 178 1.28 -5.03 9.41
N VAL A 179 1.29 -4.09 8.48
CA VAL A 179 2.38 -3.89 7.54
C VAL A 179 2.81 -2.44 7.60
N ARG A 180 4.12 -2.20 7.73
CA ARG A 180 4.72 -0.86 7.59
C ARG A 180 5.89 -0.91 6.61
N TYR A 181 5.80 -0.13 5.55
CA TYR A 181 6.80 -0.01 4.52
C TYR A 181 7.78 1.13 4.89
N LEU A 182 8.88 0.77 5.56
CA LEU A 182 9.80 1.75 6.17
C LEU A 182 10.56 2.56 5.12
N ASN A 183 11.05 1.90 4.08
CA ASN A 183 11.74 2.52 2.95
C ASN A 183 11.79 1.55 1.77
N SER A 184 12.38 1.95 0.64
CA SER A 184 12.46 1.12 -0.57
C SER A 184 13.21 -0.21 -0.41
N THR A 185 13.90 -0.45 0.70
CA THR A 185 14.65 -1.68 1.00
C THR A 185 14.23 -2.36 2.31
N ALA A 186 13.20 -1.88 3.02
CA ALA A 186 12.75 -2.48 4.28
C ALA A 186 11.24 -2.40 4.52
N ILE A 187 10.67 -3.51 4.98
CA ILE A 187 9.25 -3.63 5.34
C ILE A 187 9.09 -4.45 6.62
N THR A 188 8.18 -4.02 7.49
CA THR A 188 7.78 -4.71 8.71
C THR A 188 6.44 -5.39 8.51
N VAL A 189 6.33 -6.67 8.90
CA VAL A 189 5.10 -7.45 8.84
C VAL A 189 4.86 -8.13 10.18
N LEU A 190 3.73 -7.84 10.81
CA LEU A 190 3.23 -8.47 12.02
C LEU A 190 1.79 -8.96 11.76
N GLY A 191 1.29 -9.88 12.59
CA GLY A 191 -0.09 -10.35 12.45
C GLY A 191 -0.32 -11.77 12.93
N ALA A 192 -1.54 -12.25 12.68
CA ALA A 192 -2.00 -13.58 13.04
C ALA A 192 -2.30 -14.36 11.75
N PHE A 193 -1.45 -15.32 11.42
CA PHE A 193 -1.57 -16.18 10.25
C PHE A 193 -2.23 -17.49 10.65
N HIS A 194 -3.55 -17.56 10.44
CA HIS A 194 -4.31 -18.80 10.62
C HIS A 194 -4.12 -19.70 9.40
N THR A 195 -3.83 -20.97 9.66
CA THR A 195 -3.68 -22.00 8.63
C THR A 195 -4.55 -23.20 8.98
N ALA A 196 -4.68 -24.15 8.05
CA ALA A 196 -5.44 -25.38 8.28
C ALA A 196 -4.93 -26.21 9.48
N ARG A 197 -3.68 -26.03 9.90
CA ARG A 197 -3.04 -26.85 10.95
C ARG A 197 -2.68 -26.08 12.22
N GLY A 198 -2.78 -24.76 12.21
CA GLY A 198 -2.50 -23.97 13.40
C GLY A 198 -2.41 -22.47 13.16
N LEU A 199 -2.14 -21.76 14.26
CA LEU A 199 -1.95 -20.32 14.29
C LEU A 199 -0.47 -20.00 14.44
N ILE A 200 0.03 -19.13 13.56
CA ILE A 200 1.32 -18.48 13.70
C ILE A 200 1.05 -17.01 14.01
N ARG A 201 1.53 -16.53 15.15
CA ARG A 201 1.36 -15.12 15.54
C ARG A 201 2.70 -14.43 15.56
N ILE A 202 2.85 -13.42 14.73
CA ILE A 202 4.03 -12.57 14.65
C ILE A 202 3.73 -11.30 15.45
N GLU A 203 4.33 -11.20 16.63
CA GLU A 203 4.25 -10.03 17.51
C GLU A 203 5.61 -9.34 17.58
N GLU A 204 5.65 -8.11 18.09
CA GLU A 204 6.88 -7.30 18.16
C GLU A 204 8.06 -8.01 18.84
N LYS A 205 7.77 -8.88 19.81
CA LYS A 205 8.79 -9.60 20.59
C LYS A 205 9.19 -10.96 20.01
N GLY A 206 8.53 -11.43 18.94
CA GLY A 206 8.84 -12.72 18.34
C GLY A 206 7.68 -13.37 17.60
N VAL A 207 7.96 -14.57 17.08
CA VAL A 207 7.05 -15.42 16.33
C VAL A 207 6.58 -16.56 17.23
N HIS A 208 5.28 -16.62 17.50
CA HIS A 208 4.64 -17.66 18.29
C HIS A 208 4.05 -18.74 17.38
N VAL A 209 4.47 -19.98 17.56
CA VAL A 209 3.98 -21.16 16.81
C VAL A 209 3.61 -22.27 17.79
N GLN A 210 2.32 -22.56 17.90
CA GLN A 210 1.80 -23.63 18.78
C GLN A 210 2.36 -23.61 20.22
N GLY A 211 2.53 -22.43 20.80
CA GLY A 211 3.07 -22.24 22.16
C GLY A 211 4.58 -22.09 22.25
N ASN A 212 5.34 -22.36 21.18
CA ASN A 212 6.75 -22.03 21.09
C ASN A 212 6.96 -20.57 20.65
N VAL A 213 8.06 -19.96 21.08
CA VAL A 213 8.43 -18.59 20.70
C VAL A 213 9.79 -18.60 20.03
N PHE A 214 9.88 -18.00 18.84
CA PHE A 214 11.11 -17.76 18.11
C PHE A 214 11.39 -16.27 18.06
N SER A 215 12.58 -15.84 18.45
CA SER A 215 13.00 -14.43 18.44
C SER A 215 14.48 -14.29 18.14
N GLY A 216 14.93 -13.09 17.77
CA GLY A 216 16.32 -12.76 17.46
C GLY A 216 16.88 -13.43 16.21
N ALA A 217 16.05 -13.99 15.32
CA ALA A 217 16.52 -14.71 14.16
C ALA A 217 17.01 -13.74 13.06
N CYS A 218 18.18 -14.04 12.50
CA CYS A 218 18.73 -13.36 11.33
C CYS A 218 18.85 -14.36 10.17
N ASN A 219 17.98 -14.22 9.18
CA ASN A 219 17.93 -15.11 8.02
C ASN A 219 18.45 -14.40 6.77
N ILE A 220 19.26 -15.07 5.94
CA ILE A 220 19.75 -14.52 4.67
C ILE A 220 19.40 -15.51 3.56
N ASN A 221 18.49 -15.13 2.65
CA ASN A 221 18.00 -15.96 1.56
C ASN A 221 17.43 -17.33 1.99
N VAL A 222 16.80 -17.37 3.17
CA VAL A 222 16.18 -18.58 3.72
C VAL A 222 14.66 -18.44 3.64
N THR A 223 13.98 -19.54 3.31
CA THR A 223 12.52 -19.66 3.47
C THR A 223 12.23 -20.33 4.80
N ILE A 224 11.40 -19.69 5.62
CA ILE A 224 10.89 -20.27 6.86
C ILE A 224 9.72 -21.19 6.48
N ALA A 225 10.00 -22.48 6.43
CA ALA A 225 8.98 -23.51 6.18
C ALA A 225 8.51 -24.10 7.51
N ILE A 226 7.25 -23.84 7.86
CA ILE A 226 6.62 -24.40 9.06
C ILE A 226 5.72 -25.56 8.63
N ASN A 227 6.14 -26.76 8.98
CA ASN A 227 5.30 -27.95 8.84
C ASN A 227 4.74 -28.32 10.20
N ILE A 228 3.46 -28.05 10.38
CA ILE A 228 2.72 -28.42 11.58
C ILE A 228 2.19 -29.83 11.34
N ASN A 229 2.64 -30.82 12.10
CA ASN A 229 2.11 -32.18 12.05
C ASN A 229 0.94 -32.35 13.02
#